data_AF-A0A925XDS1-F1
#
_entry.id   AF-A0A925XDS1-F1
#
_cell.length_a   1.000
_cell.length_b   1.000
_cell.length_c   1.000
_cell.angle_alpha   90.00
_cell.angle_beta   90.00
_cell.angle_gamma   90.00
#
_symmetry.space_group_name_H-M   'P 1'
#
loop_
_entity.id
_entity.type
_entity.pdbx_description
1 polymer ?
#
loop_
_entity_poly.entity_id
_entity_poly.type
_entity_poly.pdbx_seq_one_letter_code
_entity_poly.pdbx_strand_id
1 'polypeptide(L)' 'MKQFLFTSLLTLISLCLQATTVDTLIIDSPANHKKLKAAVVLPANYGEKQLPVVYLLHGLSDEFDGWLTHPPDKKTVQQL' A
#
# COMPACT_ATOMS: atom_id res chain seq x y z
N MET A 1 -8.65 -17.87 34.31
CA MET A 1 -8.15 -16.48 34.35
C MET A 1 -7.08 -16.19 33.29
N LYS A 2 -6.00 -16.99 33.17
CA LYS A 2 -4.92 -16.76 32.17
C LYS A 2 -5.41 -16.69 30.71
N GLN A 3 -6.38 -17.52 30.33
CA GLN A 3 -6.96 -17.54 28.98
C GLN A 3 -7.70 -16.23 28.62
N PHE A 4 -8.47 -15.68 29.56
CA PHE A 4 -9.16 -14.39 29.40
C PHE A 4 -8.19 -13.20 29.32
N LEU A 5 -7.07 -13.30 30.04
CA LEU A 5 -6.00 -12.30 30.02
C LEU A 5 -5.27 -12.31 28.67
N PHE A 6 -5.03 -13.49 28.12
CA PHE A 6 -4.41 -13.66 26.80
C PHE A 6 -5.31 -13.15 25.66
N THR A 7 -6.60 -13.47 25.66
CA THR A 7 -7.54 -12.97 24.64
C THR A 7 -7.76 -11.45 24.74
N SER A 8 -7.80 -10.90 25.95
CA SER A 8 -7.85 -9.45 26.17
C SER A 8 -6.61 -8.76 25.60
N LEU A 9 -5.41 -9.31 25.87
CA LEU A 9 -4.17 -8.79 25.32
C LEU A 9 -4.12 -8.84 23.80
N LEU A 10 -4.57 -9.95 23.19
CA LEU A 10 -4.60 -10.10 21.73
C LEU A 10 -5.52 -9.04 21.10
N THR A 11 -6.70 -8.81 21.68
CA THR A 11 -7.66 -7.81 21.20
C THR A 11 -7.10 -6.39 21.27
N LEU A 12 -6.35 -6.06 22.33
CA LEU A 12 -5.69 -4.76 22.49
C LEU A 12 -4.60 -4.53 21.43
N ILE A 13 -3.84 -5.57 21.08
CA ILE A 13 -2.80 -5.48 20.05
C ILE A 13 -3.43 -5.22 18.67
N SER A 14 -4.58 -5.84 18.37
CA SER A 14 -5.30 -5.67 17.11
C SER A 14 -5.71 -4.22 16.85
N LEU A 15 -6.05 -3.48 17.91
CA LEU A 15 -6.48 -2.06 17.84
C LEU A 15 -5.32 -1.11 17.48
N CYS A 16 -4.07 -1.54 17.64
CA CYS A 16 -2.89 -0.73 17.34
C CYS A 16 -2.35 -0.96 15.91
N LEU A 17 -2.92 -1.90 15.14
CA LEU A 17 -2.50 -2.15 13.77
C LEU A 17 -3.07 -1.08 12.84
N GLN A 18 -2.20 -0.36 12.16
CA GLN A 18 -2.58 0.53 11.06
C GLN A 18 -2.35 -0.19 9.73
N ALA A 19 -3.40 -0.24 8.91
CA ALA A 19 -3.32 -0.75 7.55
C ALA A 19 -3.43 0.41 6.56
N THR A 20 -2.57 0.42 5.56
CA THR A 20 -2.66 1.34 4.43
C THR A 20 -3.53 0.73 3.35
N THR A 21 -4.36 1.54 2.70
CA THR A 21 -5.19 1.07 1.58
C THR A 21 -4.34 0.96 0.33
N VAL A 22 -4.31 -0.23 -0.26
CA VAL A 22 -3.67 -0.50 -1.55
C VAL A 22 -4.75 -0.89 -2.54
N ASP A 23 -4.78 -0.21 -3.69
CA ASP A 23 -5.68 -0.51 -4.80
C ASP A 23 -4.89 -0.74 -6.09
N THR A 24 -5.51 -1.37 -7.09
CA THR A 24 -4.96 -1.57 -8.42
C THR A 24 -5.83 -0.88 -9.46
N LEU A 25 -5.26 0.14 -10.10
CA LEU A 25 -5.89 0.80 -11.22
C LEU A 25 -5.58 0.07 -12.52
N ILE A 26 -6.61 -0.12 -13.36
CA ILE A 26 -6.46 -0.57 -14.75
C ILE A 26 -6.62 0.65 -15.64
N ILE A 27 -5.60 0.95 -16.43
CA ILE A 27 -5.51 2.15 -17.25
C ILE A 27 -5.49 1.72 -18.72
N ASP A 28 -6.51 2.11 -19.48
CA ASP A 28 -6.48 2.00 -20.94
C ASP A 28 -5.53 3.07 -21.49
N SER A 29 -4.35 2.66 -21.98
CA SER A 29 -3.33 3.59 -22.49
C SER A 29 -3.48 3.81 -23.99
N PRO A 30 -3.83 5.04 -24.44
CA PRO A 30 -3.87 5.35 -25.87
C PRO A 30 -2.49 5.33 -26.51
N ALA A 31 -1.45 5.73 -25.75
CA ALA A 31 -0.09 5.80 -26.25
C ALA A 31 0.51 4.41 -26.54
N ASN A 32 0.16 3.41 -25.73
CA ASN A 32 0.70 2.05 -25.85
C ASN A 32 -0.30 1.04 -26.43
N HIS A 33 -1.53 1.47 -26.74
CA HIS A 33 -2.65 0.63 -27.20
C HIS A 33 -2.86 -0.63 -26.34
N LYS A 34 -2.66 -0.51 -25.03
CA LYS A 34 -2.69 -1.63 -24.07
C LYS A 34 -3.30 -1.19 -22.74
N LYS A 35 -3.86 -2.18 -22.02
CA LYS A 35 -4.27 -2.03 -20.63
C LYS A 35 -3.04 -2.14 -19.72
N LEU A 36 -2.74 -1.06 -19.01
CA LEU A 36 -1.70 -1.01 -18.00
C LEU A 36 -2.31 -1.22 -16.61
N LYS A 37 -1.52 -1.72 -15.68
CA LYS A 37 -1.88 -1.78 -14.26
C LYS A 37 -0.96 -0.84 -13.50
N ALA A 38 -1.49 -0.21 -12.45
CA ALA A 38 -0.72 0.58 -11.51
C ALA A 38 -1.23 0.30 -10.09
N ALA A 39 -0.31 -0.02 -9.19
CA ALA A 39 -0.65 -0.12 -7.77
C ALA A 39 -0.67 1.29 -7.18
N VAL A 40 -1.71 1.60 -6.42
CA VAL A 40 -1.91 2.91 -5.80
C VAL A 40 -2.08 2.73 -4.30
N VAL A 41 -1.30 3.49 -3.54
CA VAL A 41 -1.35 3.49 -2.09
C VAL A 41 -2.02 4.78 -1.64
N LEU A 42 -3.11 4.64 -0.89
CA LEU A 42 -3.85 5.77 -0.34
C LEU A 42 -3.54 5.90 1.16
N PRO A 43 -3.01 7.04 1.61
CA PRO A 43 -2.80 7.29 3.03
C PRO A 43 -4.15 7.46 3.75
N ALA A 44 -4.15 7.32 5.07
CA ALA A 44 -5.38 7.33 5.88
C ALA A 44 -6.18 8.63 5.78
N ASN A 45 -5.55 9.76 5.45
CA ASN A 45 -6.17 11.08 5.30
C ASN A 45 -6.52 11.44 3.85
N TYR A 46 -6.50 10.47 2.93
CA TYR A 46 -6.91 10.67 1.54
C TYR A 46 -8.37 11.16 1.46
N GLY A 47 -8.60 12.25 0.72
CA GLY A 47 -9.92 12.87 0.55
C GLY A 47 -10.21 14.02 1.52
N GLU A 48 -9.45 14.18 2.60
CA GLU A 48 -9.61 15.32 3.54
C GLU A 48 -9.01 16.61 2.97
N LYS A 49 -7.94 16.49 2.19
CA LYS A 49 -7.23 17.59 1.54
C LYS A 49 -6.47 17.11 0.31
N GLN A 50 -5.99 18.04 -0.51
CA GLN A 50 -5.04 17.72 -1.57
C GLN A 50 -3.70 17.27 -0.96
N LEU A 51 -3.19 16.14 -1.43
CA LEU A 51 -1.93 15.56 -1.01
C LEU A 51 -0.95 15.56 -2.19
N PRO A 52 0.36 15.69 -1.93
CA PRO A 52 1.36 15.45 -2.97
C PRO A 52 1.25 14.01 -3.48
N VAL A 53 1.55 13.81 -4.77
CA VAL A 53 1.54 12.48 -5.40
C VAL A 53 2.96 12.12 -5.81
N VAL A 54 3.41 10.93 -5.40
CA VAL A 54 4.71 10.37 -5.78
C VAL A 54 4.50 9.24 -6.76
N TYR A 55 5.18 9.29 -7.90
CA TYR A 55 5.22 8.21 -8.88
C TYR A 55 6.50 7.41 -8.72
N LEU A 56 6.37 6.13 -8.35
CA LEU A 56 7.50 5.21 -8.26
C LEU A 56 7.55 4.34 -9.51
N LEU A 57 8.64 4.44 -10.26
CA LEU A 57 8.89 3.60 -11.43
C LEU A 57 9.65 2.35 -11.01
N HIS A 58 9.27 1.20 -11.57
CA HIS A 58 9.90 -0.08 -11.27
C HIS A 58 11.13 -0.33 -12.15
N GLY A 59 11.98 -1.27 -11.73
CA GLY A 59 13.19 -1.63 -12.44
C GLY A 59 12.95 -2.56 -13.64
N LEU A 60 14.05 -2.93 -14.30
CA LEU A 60 14.05 -3.96 -15.34
C LEU A 60 13.58 -5.30 -14.75
N SER A 61 12.68 -5.99 -15.44
CA SER A 61 12.07 -7.28 -15.06
C SER A 61 11.14 -7.24 -13.84
N ASP A 62 10.82 -6.06 -13.33
CA ASP A 62 9.86 -5.86 -12.25
C ASP A 62 8.44 -5.59 -12.81
N GLU A 63 7.44 -5.69 -11.95
CA GLU A 63 6.02 -5.48 -12.25
C GLU A 63 5.47 -4.20 -11.60
N PHE A 64 4.19 -3.92 -11.88
CA PHE A 64 3.50 -2.69 -11.44
C PHE A 64 3.36 -2.55 -9.91
N ASP A 65 3.56 -3.63 -9.15
CA ASP A 65 3.47 -3.69 -7.69
C ASP A 65 4.81 -4.00 -7.01
N GLY A 66 5.93 -3.93 -7.75
CA GLY A 66 7.27 -4.30 -7.25
C GLY A 66 7.68 -3.57 -5.98
N TRP A 67 7.40 -2.27 -5.89
CA TRP A 67 7.64 -1.45 -4.70
C TRP A 67 6.85 -1.91 -3.47
N LEU A 68 5.76 -2.65 -3.64
CA LEU A 68 4.94 -3.20 -2.55
C LEU A 68 5.38 -4.61 -2.15
N THR A 69 5.84 -5.41 -3.11
CA THR A 69 6.12 -6.83 -2.89
C THR A 69 7.59 -7.11 -2.56
N HIS A 70 8.53 -6.38 -3.18
CA HIS A 70 9.96 -6.59 -3.01
C HIS A 70 10.81 -5.31 -3.11
N PRO A 71 10.49 -4.26 -2.33
CA PRO A 71 11.31 -3.05 -2.31
C PRO A 71 12.68 -3.30 -1.66
N PRO A 72 13.72 -2.52 -2.01
CA PRO A 72 15.02 -2.57 -1.33
C PRO A 72 14.92 -2.36 0.19
N ASP A 73 14.06 -1.43 0.61
CA ASP A 73 13.63 -1.26 2.00
C ASP A 73 12.11 -1.42 2.10
N LYS A 74 11.67 -2.36 2.95
CA LYS A 74 10.26 -2.68 3.22
C LYS A 74 9.46 -1.49 3.75
N LYS A 75 10.11 -0.47 4.31
CA LYS A 75 9.45 0.72 4.84
C LYS A 75 9.35 1.86 3.82
N THR A 76 9.98 1.75 2.66
CA THR A 76 10.06 2.83 1.67
C THR A 76 8.70 3.44 1.38
N VAL A 77 7.72 2.61 0.98
CA VAL A 77 6.38 3.07 0.61
C VAL A 77 5.60 3.61 1.81
N GLN A 78 5.89 3.13 3.02
CA GLN A 78 5.24 3.62 4.25
C GLN A 78 5.76 4.98 4.70
N GLN A 79 6.95 5.38 4.24
CA GLN A 79 7.65 6.60 4.66
C GLN A 79 7.49 7.76 3.66
N LEU A 80 6.89 7.51 2.50
CA LEU A 80 6.55 8.52 1.49
C LEU A 80 5.20 9.18 1.81
#